data_AF-A0A0F4G9Z0-F1
#
_entry.id   AF-A0A0F4G9Z0-F1
#
_cell.length_a   1.000
_cell.length_b   1.000
_cell.length_c   1.000
_cell.angle_alpha   90.00
_cell.angle_beta   90.00
_cell.angle_gamma   90.00
#
_symmetry.space_group_name_H-M   'P 1'
#
loop_
_entity.id
_entity.type
_entity.pdbx_description
1 polymer ?
#
loop_
_entity_poly.entity_id
_entity_poly.type
_entity_poly.pdbx_seq_one_letter_code
_entity_poly.pdbx_strand_id
1 'polypeptide(L)'
;MAGMSSKRLQKELTKLHQGSLPTGISLVSAPDLREWQMDMTVPDNPIYNPDEKFRLRIQFSTSYPIEAPEVVFMQLANPERKIPIHPHIYSNGIICLDLLDAQGWSPVHNVESICISIQSMLASNTKSERPPGDAEFVKSNRQRPRDISFLYHDPTKAIANLRAFSGPPTNYFRCPLTRRAAVLILLFADKRGDLRVILTIRSATLKSYAGQAALPGGKADTLSETPFTTARREAFEEIGLPMSDHALPPGYTVEHLTELPCNLAMTELGVRPCVAYLKTPPPSDRNKEPDAARDILPKLDAREVAAVFTAPFENFLWERDMDEKVREKVPGEWYKGSWHSWHETAWRMHQFFVPVTPSTVFLASTKQSTSYTDPRPPTSSSNPTPKTPTTTTTKPPPAPNSSLQPPLPESFYTNSNNALQQPRYRVFGMTARILVDAARVAYGREPEYEHNSHFGDEEIMAKLMGIGRLAKKKVEGEVLTREVMREAARSKI
;
A
#
# COMPACT_ATOMS: atom_id res chain seq x y z
N MET A 1 -36.86 30.87 -16.46
CA MET A 1 -36.18 29.91 -17.35
C MET A 1 -35.91 28.63 -16.55
N ALA A 2 -36.38 27.47 -17.01
CA ALA A 2 -36.06 26.20 -16.34
C ALA A 2 -34.54 25.98 -16.34
N GLY A 3 -33.97 25.70 -15.17
CA GLY A 3 -32.53 25.45 -15.00
C GLY A 3 -32.06 24.25 -15.83
N MET A 4 -30.76 24.21 -16.12
CA MET A 4 -30.14 23.12 -16.91
C MET A 4 -30.47 21.73 -16.34
N SER A 5 -30.48 21.61 -15.00
CA SER A 5 -30.89 20.41 -14.26
C SER A 5 -32.32 19.95 -14.61
N SER A 6 -33.30 20.85 -14.53
CA SER A 6 -34.71 20.52 -14.80
C SER A 6 -34.93 20.06 -16.24
N LYS A 7 -34.26 20.69 -17.22
CA LYS A 7 -34.33 20.26 -18.63
C LYS A 7 -33.74 18.85 -18.82
N ARG A 8 -32.60 18.56 -18.17
CA ARG A 8 -31.97 17.25 -18.19
C ARG A 8 -32.89 16.17 -17.61
N LEU A 9 -33.45 16.42 -16.43
CA LEU A 9 -34.34 15.48 -15.75
C LEU A 9 -35.65 15.26 -16.50
N GLN A 10 -36.25 16.31 -17.10
CA GLN A 10 -37.42 16.13 -17.96
C GLN A 10 -37.14 15.24 -19.17
N LYS A 11 -35.97 15.39 -19.79
CA LYS A 11 -35.55 14.55 -20.91
C LYS A 11 -35.36 13.09 -20.48
N GLU A 12 -34.74 12.85 -19.32
CA GLU A 12 -34.59 11.52 -18.75
C GLU A 12 -35.94 10.89 -18.38
N LEU A 13 -36.82 11.63 -17.71
CA LEU A 13 -38.15 11.14 -17.33
C LEU A 13 -38.99 10.77 -18.56
N THR A 14 -38.93 11.60 -19.60
CA THR A 14 -39.57 11.31 -20.89
C THR A 14 -39.01 10.01 -21.49
N LYS A 15 -37.68 9.81 -21.45
CA LYS A 15 -37.04 8.59 -21.90
C LYS A 15 -37.44 7.38 -21.05
N LEU A 16 -37.56 7.52 -19.74
CA LEU A 16 -37.98 6.43 -18.84
C LEU A 16 -39.44 6.00 -19.08
N HIS A 17 -40.32 6.94 -19.49
CA HIS A 17 -41.69 6.62 -19.87
C HIS A 17 -41.82 6.05 -21.29
N GLN A 18 -40.95 6.46 -22.22
CA GLN A 18 -41.01 6.06 -23.63
C GLN A 18 -40.15 4.83 -23.98
N GLY A 19 -39.08 4.60 -23.22
CA GLY A 19 -38.10 3.54 -23.47
C GLY A 19 -38.46 2.23 -22.75
N SER A 20 -38.09 1.11 -23.36
CA SER A 20 -38.01 -0.17 -22.65
C SER A 20 -36.82 -0.11 -21.70
N LEU A 21 -37.08 0.16 -20.42
CA LEU A 21 -36.09 -0.05 -19.37
C LEU A 21 -35.53 -1.49 -19.46
N PRO A 22 -34.26 -1.71 -19.07
CA PRO A 22 -33.69 -3.05 -19.01
C PRO A 22 -34.55 -3.99 -18.17
N THR A 23 -34.54 -5.27 -18.54
CA THR A 23 -35.35 -6.30 -17.88
C THR A 23 -35.14 -6.28 -16.37
N GLY A 24 -36.25 -6.17 -15.65
CA GLY A 24 -36.25 -6.17 -14.20
C GLY A 24 -36.10 -4.80 -13.55
N ILE A 25 -35.94 -3.70 -14.30
CA ILE A 25 -35.95 -2.32 -13.78
C ILE A 25 -37.25 -1.63 -14.18
N SER A 26 -37.91 -0.96 -13.23
CA SER A 26 -39.17 -0.24 -13.50
C SER A 26 -39.29 1.05 -12.68
N LEU A 27 -39.77 2.12 -13.33
CA LEU A 27 -40.10 3.37 -12.65
C LEU A 27 -41.39 3.19 -11.85
N VAL A 28 -41.36 3.52 -10.56
CA VAL A 28 -42.52 3.38 -9.67
C VAL A 28 -43.17 4.73 -9.38
N SER A 29 -42.36 5.74 -9.09
CA SER A 29 -42.87 7.06 -8.75
C SER A 29 -41.86 8.14 -9.13
N ALA A 30 -42.35 9.24 -9.71
CA ALA A 30 -41.58 10.43 -10.01
C ALA A 30 -42.49 11.66 -9.83
N PRO A 31 -42.87 12.00 -8.58
CA PRO A 31 -43.83 13.06 -8.30
C PRO A 31 -43.30 14.44 -8.71
N ASP A 32 -41.98 14.62 -8.67
CA ASP A 32 -41.30 15.85 -9.06
C ASP A 32 -39.93 15.57 -9.69
N LEU A 33 -39.17 16.62 -9.97
CA LEU A 33 -37.80 16.54 -10.49
C LEU A 33 -36.75 16.53 -9.36
N ARG A 34 -37.13 16.18 -8.13
CA ARG A 34 -36.23 16.10 -6.97
C ARG A 34 -36.08 14.69 -6.45
N GLU A 35 -37.13 13.87 -6.50
CA GLU A 35 -37.06 12.49 -6.02
C GLU A 35 -37.79 11.52 -6.95
N TRP A 36 -37.08 10.49 -7.40
CA TRP A 36 -37.64 9.37 -8.14
C TRP A 36 -37.46 8.06 -7.39
N GLN A 37 -38.36 7.11 -7.65
CA GLN A 37 -38.35 5.79 -7.07
C GLN A 37 -38.39 4.72 -8.17
N MET A 38 -37.47 3.77 -8.08
CA MET A 38 -37.32 2.66 -9.02
C MET A 38 -37.46 1.33 -8.28
N ASP A 39 -38.11 0.35 -8.88
CA ASP A 39 -38.06 -1.06 -8.45
C ASP A 39 -37.08 -1.81 -9.36
N MET A 40 -36.28 -2.71 -8.76
CA MET A 40 -35.37 -3.60 -9.48
C MET A 40 -35.50 -5.06 -9.03
N THR A 41 -35.25 -5.99 -9.95
CA THR A 41 -35.18 -7.44 -9.73
C THR A 41 -33.85 -7.98 -10.27
N VAL A 42 -33.39 -9.10 -9.73
CA VAL A 42 -32.09 -9.71 -10.06
C VAL A 42 -32.31 -11.19 -10.39
N PRO A 43 -32.71 -11.53 -11.62
CA PRO A 43 -33.13 -12.89 -11.96
C PRO A 43 -31.95 -13.89 -12.05
N ASP A 44 -30.75 -13.40 -12.39
CA ASP A 44 -29.60 -14.25 -12.74
C ASP A 44 -28.65 -14.55 -11.56
N ASN A 45 -29.12 -14.43 -10.31
CA ASN A 45 -28.28 -14.62 -9.13
C ASN A 45 -28.95 -15.53 -8.08
N PRO A 46 -28.25 -16.57 -7.55
CA PRO A 46 -28.84 -17.53 -6.61
C PRO A 46 -29.09 -16.97 -5.20
N ILE A 47 -28.52 -15.82 -4.84
CA ILE A 47 -28.68 -15.18 -3.52
C ILE A 47 -30.00 -14.43 -3.43
N TYR A 48 -30.47 -13.86 -4.54
CA TYR A 48 -31.66 -13.03 -4.60
C TYR A 48 -32.80 -13.81 -5.23
N ASN A 49 -34.00 -13.73 -4.64
CA ASN A 49 -35.16 -14.38 -5.26
C ASN A 49 -35.50 -13.64 -6.57
N PRO A 50 -35.75 -14.34 -7.70
CA PRO A 50 -36.02 -13.69 -8.99
C PRO A 50 -37.21 -12.72 -8.98
N ASP A 51 -38.23 -13.02 -8.17
CA ASP A 51 -39.45 -12.21 -8.02
C ASP A 51 -39.32 -11.12 -6.94
N GLU A 52 -38.24 -11.12 -6.16
CA GLU A 52 -38.02 -10.14 -5.10
C GLU A 52 -37.62 -8.79 -5.70
N LYS A 53 -38.40 -7.77 -5.33
CA LYS A 53 -38.18 -6.39 -5.78
C LYS A 53 -37.45 -5.61 -4.71
N PHE A 54 -36.41 -4.90 -5.11
CA PHE A 54 -35.72 -3.93 -4.27
C PHE A 54 -36.10 -2.51 -4.70
N ARG A 55 -36.43 -1.65 -3.72
CA ARG A 55 -36.82 -0.25 -3.97
C ARG A 55 -35.60 0.64 -3.86
N LEU A 56 -35.30 1.39 -4.91
CA LEU A 56 -34.36 2.49 -4.91
C LEU A 56 -35.08 3.83 -4.78
N ARG A 57 -34.46 4.75 -4.04
CA ARG A 57 -34.80 6.17 -3.99
C ARG A 57 -33.63 6.97 -4.52
N ILE A 58 -33.91 7.83 -5.50
CA ILE A 58 -32.94 8.66 -6.19
C ILE A 58 -33.32 10.11 -5.93
N GLN A 59 -32.44 10.87 -5.27
CA GLN A 59 -32.65 12.30 -5.00
C GLN A 59 -31.67 13.15 -5.80
N PHE A 60 -32.20 14.17 -6.48
CA PHE A 60 -31.43 15.04 -7.35
C PHE A 60 -31.11 16.37 -6.67
N SER A 61 -29.85 16.80 -6.76
CA SER A 61 -29.45 18.15 -6.36
C SER A 61 -29.80 19.16 -7.46
N THR A 62 -29.81 20.44 -7.12
CA THR A 62 -29.95 21.53 -8.09
C THR A 62 -28.79 21.58 -9.10
N SER A 63 -27.65 20.98 -8.76
CA SER A 63 -26.44 20.93 -9.58
C SER A 63 -26.40 19.73 -10.53
N TYR A 64 -27.35 18.79 -10.45
CA TYR A 64 -27.44 17.66 -11.39
C TYR A 64 -27.51 18.17 -12.85
N PRO A 65 -26.80 17.57 -13.82
CA PRO A 65 -25.99 16.34 -13.75
C PRO A 65 -24.51 16.56 -13.42
N ILE A 66 -24.09 17.79 -13.03
CA ILE A 66 -22.69 18.05 -12.65
C ILE A 66 -22.34 17.25 -11.39
N GLU A 67 -23.26 17.23 -10.43
CA GLU A 67 -23.16 16.38 -9.24
C GLU A 67 -24.00 15.10 -9.40
N ALA A 68 -23.51 14.01 -8.83
CA ALA A 68 -24.24 12.74 -8.73
C ALA A 68 -25.53 12.91 -7.91
N PRO A 69 -26.59 12.15 -8.23
CA PRO A 69 -27.76 12.05 -7.37
C PRO A 69 -27.47 11.17 -6.14
N GLU A 70 -28.21 11.38 -5.06
CA GLU A 70 -28.15 10.51 -3.89
C GLU A 70 -29.02 9.27 -4.13
N VAL A 71 -28.43 8.08 -4.05
CA VAL A 71 -29.13 6.82 -4.33
C VAL A 71 -29.02 5.89 -3.14
N VAL A 72 -30.18 5.44 -2.63
CA VAL A 72 -30.26 4.49 -1.52
C VAL A 72 -31.33 3.44 -1.76
N PHE A 73 -31.13 2.25 -1.22
CA PHE A 73 -32.20 1.27 -1.07
C PHE A 73 -33.14 1.67 0.06
N MET A 74 -34.44 1.50 -0.16
CA MET A 74 -35.46 1.71 0.86
C MET A 74 -35.93 0.37 1.42
N GLN A 75 -36.05 0.31 2.75
CA GLN A 75 -36.81 -0.74 3.40
C GLN A 75 -38.27 -0.31 3.51
N LEU A 76 -39.18 -1.09 2.94
CA LEU A 76 -40.63 -0.86 3.04
C LEU A 76 -41.31 -2.08 3.65
N ALA A 77 -42.28 -1.85 4.53
CA ALA A 77 -43.07 -2.92 5.13
C ALA A 77 -44.28 -3.34 4.27
N ASN A 78 -44.81 -2.43 3.44
CA ASN A 78 -45.97 -2.70 2.59
C ASN A 78 -45.93 -1.91 1.27
N PRO A 79 -45.83 -2.57 0.10
CA PRO A 79 -45.45 -3.97 -0.05
C PRO A 79 -44.03 -4.20 0.50
N GLU A 80 -43.72 -5.41 0.98
CA GLU A 80 -42.41 -5.69 1.56
C GLU A 80 -41.30 -5.41 0.52
N ARG A 81 -40.32 -4.60 0.90
CA ARG A 81 -39.08 -4.32 0.17
C ARG A 81 -37.94 -4.40 1.15
N LYS A 82 -37.09 -5.41 0.99
CA LYS A 82 -35.89 -5.57 1.82
C LYS A 82 -34.75 -4.75 1.22
N ILE A 83 -33.75 -4.45 2.05
CA ILE A 83 -32.48 -3.93 1.55
C ILE A 83 -31.63 -5.15 1.19
N PRO A 84 -31.20 -5.29 -0.07
CA PRO A 84 -30.44 -6.46 -0.52
C PRO A 84 -29.19 -6.64 0.34
N ILE A 85 -28.90 -7.87 0.74
CA ILE A 85 -27.66 -8.21 1.44
C ILE A 85 -26.55 -8.24 0.39
N HIS A 86 -25.54 -7.39 0.56
CA HIS A 86 -24.44 -7.26 -0.39
C HIS A 86 -23.21 -6.65 0.31
N PRO A 87 -21.98 -7.06 -0.05
CA PRO A 87 -20.75 -6.51 0.54
C PRO A 87 -20.56 -5.00 0.39
N HIS A 88 -21.31 -4.37 -0.51
CA HIS A 88 -21.29 -2.93 -0.78
C HIS A 88 -22.60 -2.20 -0.43
N ILE A 89 -23.53 -2.85 0.30
CA ILE A 89 -24.81 -2.23 0.67
C ILE A 89 -25.02 -2.34 2.18
N TYR A 90 -25.01 -1.18 2.84
CA TYR A 90 -25.23 -1.05 4.28
C TYR A 90 -26.68 -1.36 4.66
N SER A 91 -26.91 -1.74 5.91
CA SER A 91 -28.24 -2.09 6.43
C SER A 91 -29.23 -0.94 6.47
N ASN A 92 -28.76 0.31 6.36
CA ASN A 92 -29.60 1.50 6.17
C ASN A 92 -29.87 1.84 4.70
N GLY A 93 -29.41 1.01 3.76
CA GLY A 93 -29.67 1.14 2.32
C GLY A 93 -28.67 2.00 1.58
N ILE A 94 -27.66 2.54 2.26
CA ILE A 94 -26.56 3.27 1.61
C ILE A 94 -25.77 2.32 0.71
N ILE A 95 -25.49 2.77 -0.51
CA ILE A 95 -24.79 2.01 -1.55
C ILE A 95 -23.37 2.56 -1.70
N CYS A 96 -22.39 1.67 -1.57
CA CYS A 96 -20.99 1.93 -1.87
C CYS A 96 -20.75 1.52 -3.33
N LEU A 97 -21.00 2.43 -4.28
CA LEU A 97 -20.72 2.25 -5.71
C LEU A 97 -19.94 3.45 -6.28
N ASP A 98 -18.81 3.20 -6.94
CA ASP A 98 -17.88 4.21 -7.48
C ASP A 98 -18.57 5.29 -8.35
N LEU A 99 -19.53 4.87 -9.15
CA LEU A 99 -20.35 5.72 -10.01
C LEU A 99 -21.14 6.77 -9.23
N LEU A 100 -21.42 6.55 -7.95
CA LEU A 100 -22.18 7.48 -7.11
C LEU A 100 -21.28 8.41 -6.28
N ASP A 101 -19.96 8.21 -6.33
CA ASP A 101 -18.99 9.04 -5.63
C ASP A 101 -18.55 10.25 -6.46
N ALA A 102 -18.10 11.30 -5.77
CA ALA A 102 -17.62 12.53 -6.39
C ALA A 102 -16.41 12.29 -7.32
N GLN A 103 -15.58 11.27 -7.06
CA GLN A 103 -14.44 10.93 -7.92
C GLN A 103 -14.81 10.10 -9.16
N GLY A 104 -15.86 9.27 -9.07
CA GLY A 104 -16.28 8.37 -10.15
C GLY A 104 -17.43 8.88 -11.01
N TRP A 105 -18.20 9.87 -10.52
CA TRP A 105 -19.32 10.44 -11.26
C TRP A 105 -18.87 11.28 -12.46
N SER A 106 -19.59 11.11 -13.57
CA SER A 106 -19.46 11.93 -14.76
C SER A 106 -20.84 12.38 -15.24
N PRO A 107 -21.04 13.64 -15.68
CA PRO A 107 -22.32 14.14 -16.17
C PRO A 107 -22.90 13.40 -17.38
N VAL A 108 -22.11 12.50 -18.00
CA VAL A 108 -22.57 11.59 -19.05
C VAL A 108 -23.52 10.50 -18.52
N HIS A 109 -23.39 10.14 -17.24
CA HIS A 109 -24.26 9.16 -16.59
C HIS A 109 -25.66 9.73 -16.34
N ASN A 110 -26.65 8.84 -16.35
CA ASN A 110 -28.08 9.10 -16.22
C ASN A 110 -28.73 8.04 -15.31
N VAL A 111 -30.01 8.24 -14.96
CA VAL A 111 -30.75 7.33 -14.06
C VAL A 111 -30.76 5.89 -14.57
N GLU A 112 -30.92 5.68 -15.86
CA GLU A 112 -30.90 4.35 -16.48
C GLU A 112 -29.54 3.66 -16.27
N SER A 113 -28.44 4.36 -16.56
CA SER A 113 -27.09 3.81 -16.35
C SER A 113 -26.80 3.51 -14.88
N ILE A 114 -27.32 4.32 -13.95
CA ILE A 114 -27.21 4.06 -12.50
C ILE A 114 -27.91 2.75 -12.15
N CYS A 115 -29.17 2.58 -12.59
CA CYS A 115 -29.93 1.36 -12.31
C CYS A 115 -29.27 0.12 -12.90
N ILE A 116 -28.73 0.21 -14.13
CA ILE A 116 -27.98 -0.88 -14.77
C ILE A 116 -26.74 -1.25 -13.95
N SER A 117 -25.94 -0.27 -13.53
CA SER A 117 -24.73 -0.53 -12.73
C SER A 117 -25.07 -1.20 -11.40
N ILE A 118 -26.11 -0.74 -10.70
CA ILE A 118 -26.54 -1.35 -9.44
C ILE A 118 -27.08 -2.77 -9.67
N GLN A 119 -27.90 -2.98 -10.71
CA GLN A 119 -28.41 -4.31 -11.04
C GLN A 119 -27.28 -5.28 -11.41
N SER A 120 -26.29 -4.83 -12.19
CA SER A 120 -25.10 -5.61 -12.53
C SER A 120 -24.25 -5.93 -11.31
N MET A 121 -24.09 -4.98 -10.39
CA MET A 121 -23.40 -5.18 -9.12
C MET A 121 -24.07 -6.31 -8.33
N LEU A 122 -25.40 -6.25 -8.14
CA LEU A 122 -26.15 -7.31 -7.48
C LEU A 122 -26.05 -8.65 -8.22
N ALA A 123 -26.20 -8.66 -9.54
CA ALA A 123 -26.13 -9.89 -10.35
C ALA A 123 -24.77 -10.60 -10.19
N SER A 124 -23.68 -9.84 -10.00
CA SER A 124 -22.33 -10.38 -9.80
C SER A 124 -22.03 -10.86 -8.37
N ASN A 125 -22.97 -10.70 -7.43
CA ASN A 125 -22.72 -11.01 -6.03
C ASN A 125 -22.53 -12.52 -5.78
N THR A 126 -21.48 -12.87 -5.04
CA THR A 126 -21.18 -14.25 -4.63
C THR A 126 -21.29 -14.46 -3.12
N LYS A 127 -21.57 -13.39 -2.35
CA LYS A 127 -21.55 -13.43 -0.89
C LYS A 127 -22.81 -12.80 -0.28
N SER A 128 -23.48 -13.56 0.58
CA SER A 128 -24.62 -13.06 1.36
C SER A 128 -24.14 -12.39 2.66
N GLU A 129 -23.29 -11.37 2.56
CA GLU A 129 -22.74 -10.61 3.70
C GLU A 129 -22.96 -9.09 3.55
N ARG A 130 -22.84 -8.35 4.65
CA ARG A 130 -22.87 -6.88 4.70
C ARG A 130 -21.45 -6.31 4.63
N PRO A 131 -21.28 -5.00 4.33
CA PRO A 131 -19.97 -4.37 4.41
C PRO A 131 -19.34 -4.54 5.81
N PRO A 132 -18.01 -4.71 5.91
CA PRO A 132 -17.32 -4.71 7.20
C PRO A 132 -17.62 -3.44 7.99
N GLY A 133 -17.95 -3.59 9.28
CA GLY A 133 -18.28 -2.45 10.15
C GLY A 133 -19.67 -1.83 9.92
N ASP A 134 -20.58 -2.51 9.21
CA ASP A 134 -21.96 -2.03 8.94
C ASP A 134 -22.66 -1.45 10.18
N ALA A 135 -22.69 -2.20 11.28
CA ALA A 135 -23.36 -1.77 12.52
C ALA A 135 -22.76 -0.47 13.10
N GLU A 136 -21.43 -0.31 13.05
CA GLU A 136 -20.75 0.89 13.53
C GLU A 136 -20.96 2.07 12.58
N PHE A 137 -20.89 1.82 11.27
CA PHE A 137 -21.13 2.83 10.25
C PHE A 137 -22.55 3.38 10.33
N VAL A 138 -23.57 2.51 10.37
CA VAL A 138 -24.97 2.93 10.47
C VAL A 138 -25.24 3.70 11.77
N LYS A 139 -24.58 3.33 12.88
CA LYS A 139 -24.73 4.02 14.16
C LYS A 139 -24.03 5.40 14.18
N SER A 140 -22.85 5.51 13.59
CA SER A 140 -21.98 6.69 13.71
C SER A 140 -22.09 7.68 12.57
N ASN A 141 -22.50 7.24 11.38
CA ASN A 141 -22.56 8.10 10.20
C ASN A 141 -23.61 9.21 10.38
N ARG A 142 -23.21 10.44 10.06
CA ARG A 142 -24.06 11.64 10.04
C ARG A 142 -24.00 12.37 8.70
N GLN A 143 -23.20 11.87 7.75
CA GLN A 143 -23.02 12.45 6.43
C GLN A 143 -24.12 11.97 5.47
N ARG A 144 -24.42 12.80 4.48
CA ARG A 144 -25.32 12.43 3.37
C ARG A 144 -24.67 11.35 2.51
N PRO A 145 -25.43 10.42 1.91
CA PRO A 145 -24.88 9.34 1.09
C PRO A 145 -23.81 9.76 0.08
N ARG A 146 -23.99 10.92 -0.58
CA ARG A 146 -23.04 11.48 -1.54
C ARG A 146 -21.78 12.08 -0.91
N ASP A 147 -21.89 12.66 0.28
CA ASP A 147 -20.76 13.30 0.96
C ASP A 147 -19.92 12.28 1.75
N ILE A 148 -20.35 11.00 1.76
CA ILE A 148 -19.58 9.89 2.30
C ILE A 148 -18.51 9.55 1.28
N SER A 149 -17.26 9.86 1.62
CA SER A 149 -16.13 9.29 0.90
C SER A 149 -16.06 7.80 1.27
N PHE A 150 -16.75 6.98 0.47
CA PHE A 150 -16.44 5.58 0.41
C PHE A 150 -15.03 5.51 -0.18
N LEU A 151 -14.05 5.30 0.67
CA LEU A 151 -12.72 4.91 0.22
C LEU A 151 -12.87 3.53 -0.41
N TYR A 152 -13.10 3.51 -1.73
CA TYR A 152 -13.19 2.30 -2.55
C TYR A 152 -11.81 1.66 -2.64
N HIS A 153 -11.38 1.04 -1.56
CA HIS A 153 -10.32 0.06 -1.64
C HIS A 153 -11.02 -1.27 -1.87
N ASP A 154 -11.30 -1.59 -3.12
CA ASP A 154 -11.22 -2.98 -3.50
C ASP A 154 -9.72 -3.31 -3.59
N PRO A 155 -9.10 -3.90 -2.55
CA PRO A 155 -7.70 -4.29 -2.64
C PRO A 155 -7.50 -5.22 -3.83
N THR A 156 -8.54 -5.91 -4.30
CA THR A 156 -8.48 -6.80 -5.47
C THR A 156 -8.06 -6.08 -6.74
N LYS A 157 -8.53 -4.85 -7.00
CA LYS A 157 -8.10 -4.09 -8.19
C LYS A 157 -6.64 -3.65 -8.08
N ALA A 158 -6.25 -3.11 -6.93
CA ALA A 158 -4.87 -2.66 -6.71
C ALA A 158 -3.87 -3.84 -6.76
N ILE A 159 -4.24 -4.96 -6.15
CA ILE A 159 -3.49 -6.21 -6.21
C ILE A 159 -3.48 -6.76 -7.65
N ALA A 160 -4.60 -6.71 -8.38
CA ALA A 160 -4.65 -7.18 -9.77
C ALA A 160 -3.75 -6.35 -10.69
N ASN A 161 -3.71 -5.02 -10.51
CA ASN A 161 -2.78 -4.15 -11.24
C ASN A 161 -1.32 -4.50 -10.93
N LEU A 162 -0.99 -4.75 -9.66
CA LEU A 162 0.34 -5.21 -9.26
C LEU A 162 0.68 -6.57 -9.88
N ARG A 163 -0.23 -7.55 -9.86
CA ARG A 163 -0.04 -8.86 -10.52
C ARG A 163 0.18 -8.74 -12.02
N ALA A 164 -0.55 -7.83 -12.67
CA ALA A 164 -0.48 -7.61 -14.11
C ALA A 164 0.72 -6.74 -14.53
N PHE A 165 1.43 -6.14 -13.56
CA PHE A 165 2.55 -5.26 -13.87
C PHE A 165 3.71 -6.05 -14.47
N SER A 166 4.13 -5.64 -15.67
CA SER A 166 5.33 -6.11 -16.34
C SER A 166 6.29 -4.93 -16.52
N GLY A 167 7.38 -4.93 -15.76
CA GLY A 167 8.42 -3.91 -15.87
C GLY A 167 9.36 -4.11 -17.08
N PRO A 168 10.22 -3.10 -17.38
CA PRO A 168 11.31 -3.24 -18.34
C PRO A 168 12.30 -4.36 -17.93
N PRO A 169 13.14 -4.84 -18.88
CA PRO A 169 14.23 -5.77 -18.57
C PRO A 169 15.12 -5.26 -17.46
N THR A 170 15.48 -6.13 -16.52
CA THR A 170 16.25 -5.74 -15.34
C THR A 170 17.75 -5.90 -15.52
N ASN A 171 18.51 -4.90 -15.06
CA ASN A 171 19.96 -4.96 -14.93
C ASN A 171 20.41 -5.55 -13.59
N TYR A 172 19.49 -5.93 -12.70
CA TYR A 172 19.81 -6.55 -11.41
C TYR A 172 20.80 -7.72 -11.54
N PHE A 173 20.54 -8.63 -12.49
CA PHE A 173 21.38 -9.80 -12.73
C PHE A 173 22.71 -9.49 -13.44
N ARG A 174 22.89 -8.26 -13.94
CA ARG A 174 24.16 -7.78 -14.50
C ARG A 174 25.05 -7.15 -13.43
N CYS A 175 24.47 -6.69 -12.32
CA CYS A 175 25.23 -6.22 -11.17
C CYS A 175 26.07 -7.36 -10.57
N PRO A 176 27.29 -7.07 -10.09
CA PRO A 176 28.05 -8.01 -9.27
C PRO A 176 27.32 -8.26 -7.95
N LEU A 177 27.55 -9.42 -7.33
CA LEU A 177 26.88 -9.83 -6.08
C LEU A 177 26.97 -8.76 -4.99
N THR A 178 28.13 -8.12 -4.83
CA THR A 178 28.39 -7.06 -3.86
C THR A 178 27.50 -5.82 -4.01
N ARG A 179 26.84 -5.67 -5.17
CA ARG A 179 25.98 -4.55 -5.56
C ARG A 179 24.51 -4.97 -5.77
N ARG A 180 24.12 -6.19 -5.40
CA ARG A 180 22.73 -6.67 -5.47
C ARG A 180 22.06 -6.59 -4.10
N ALA A 181 20.96 -5.85 -4.02
CA ALA A 181 20.10 -5.80 -2.85
C ALA A 181 18.62 -5.89 -3.26
N ALA A 182 17.78 -6.39 -2.37
CA ALA A 182 16.34 -6.44 -2.59
C ALA A 182 15.59 -6.01 -1.34
N VAL A 183 14.42 -5.40 -1.54
CA VAL A 183 13.54 -4.94 -0.46
C VAL A 183 12.13 -5.47 -0.66
N LEU A 184 11.44 -5.75 0.44
CA LEU A 184 10.09 -6.29 0.44
C LEU A 184 9.07 -5.17 0.70
N ILE A 185 8.20 -4.91 -0.28
CA ILE A 185 6.97 -4.14 -0.09
C ILE A 185 5.88 -5.13 0.31
N LEU A 186 5.74 -5.35 1.62
CA LEU A 186 4.72 -6.25 2.15
C LEU A 186 3.42 -5.50 2.38
N LEU A 187 2.43 -5.79 1.55
CA LEU A 187 1.09 -5.23 1.59
C LEU A 187 0.12 -6.16 2.33
N PHE A 188 -0.80 -5.58 3.08
CA PHE A 188 -1.95 -6.30 3.65
C PHE A 188 -3.17 -5.38 3.63
N ALA A 189 -4.38 -5.97 3.63
CA ALA A 189 -5.61 -5.19 3.76
C ALA A 189 -5.95 -5.02 5.24
N ASP A 190 -6.27 -3.79 5.66
CA ASP A 190 -6.80 -3.55 7.00
C ASP A 190 -8.30 -3.90 7.11
N LYS A 191 -8.88 -3.64 8.28
CA LYS A 191 -10.30 -3.94 8.56
C LYS A 191 -11.29 -3.23 7.61
N ARG A 192 -10.86 -2.15 6.95
CA ARG A 192 -11.66 -1.37 5.99
C ARG A 192 -11.49 -1.87 4.55
N GLY A 193 -10.52 -2.76 4.31
CA GLY A 193 -10.10 -3.19 2.97
C GLY A 193 -8.96 -2.35 2.40
N ASP A 194 -8.51 -1.31 3.12
CA ASP A 194 -7.48 -0.39 2.65
C ASP A 194 -6.13 -1.09 2.69
N LEU A 195 -5.36 -1.02 1.58
CA LEU A 195 -4.01 -1.58 1.57
C LEU A 195 -3.10 -0.75 2.48
N ARG A 196 -2.37 -1.45 3.34
CA ARG A 196 -1.31 -0.89 4.17
C ARG A 196 0.01 -1.58 3.86
N VAL A 197 1.09 -0.83 4.00
CA VAL A 197 2.47 -1.33 3.82
C VAL A 197 3.18 -1.43 5.17
N ILE A 198 3.99 -2.47 5.33
CA ILE A 198 4.85 -2.69 6.50
C ILE A 198 6.21 -2.01 6.29
N LEU A 199 6.65 -1.24 7.29
CA LEU A 199 7.92 -0.52 7.31
C LEU A 199 8.65 -0.76 8.64
N THR A 200 9.98 -0.75 8.60
CA THR A 200 10.84 -0.89 9.78
C THR A 200 11.47 0.45 10.13
N ILE A 201 11.71 0.68 11.42
CA ILE A 201 12.65 1.69 11.92
C ILE A 201 13.94 0.97 12.27
N ARG A 202 15.04 1.35 11.63
CA ARG A 202 16.35 0.74 11.88
C ARG A 202 16.85 1.03 13.29
N SER A 203 17.49 0.05 13.93
CA SER A 203 18.08 0.19 15.27
C SER A 203 19.07 1.35 15.35
N ALA A 204 19.03 2.09 16.47
CA ALA A 204 19.93 3.21 16.74
C ALA A 204 21.40 2.79 16.87
N THR A 205 21.65 1.49 17.11
CA THR A 205 23.00 0.92 17.26
C THR A 205 23.67 0.57 15.94
N LEU A 206 22.93 0.62 14.83
CA LEU A 206 23.48 0.38 13.50
C LEU A 206 24.36 1.56 13.08
N LYS A 207 25.53 1.25 12.54
CA LYS A 207 26.53 2.24 12.08
C LYS A 207 26.05 3.12 10.91
N SER A 208 24.87 2.90 10.35
CA SER A 208 24.30 3.68 9.24
C SER A 208 22.77 3.71 9.30
N TYR A 209 22.19 4.88 8.98
CA TYR A 209 20.73 5.09 8.90
C TYR A 209 19.96 4.79 10.20
N ALA A 210 20.64 4.88 11.34
CA ALA A 210 20.06 4.74 12.67
C ALA A 210 18.79 5.60 12.82
N GLY A 211 17.67 4.98 13.21
CA GLY A 211 16.39 5.67 13.45
C GLY A 211 15.60 6.06 12.20
N GLN A 212 16.00 5.61 11.00
CA GLN A 212 15.28 5.90 9.76
C GLN A 212 14.30 4.80 9.38
N ALA A 213 13.21 5.20 8.71
CA ALA A 213 12.24 4.28 8.14
C ALA A 213 12.75 3.63 6.85
N ALA A 214 12.61 2.31 6.75
CA ALA A 214 13.02 1.52 5.60
C ALA A 214 11.99 0.42 5.30
N LEU A 215 12.04 -0.09 4.08
CA LEU A 215 11.43 -1.39 3.75
C LEU A 215 12.34 -2.50 4.28
N PRO A 216 11.79 -3.63 4.78
CA PRO A 216 12.61 -4.79 5.10
C PRO A 216 13.42 -5.24 3.89
N GLY A 217 14.71 -5.51 4.08
CA GLY A 217 15.55 -5.90 2.95
C GLY A 217 17.04 -5.66 3.16
N GLY A 218 17.83 -6.23 2.25
CA GLY A 218 19.27 -6.27 2.37
C GLY A 218 19.94 -6.84 1.12
N LYS A 219 21.19 -7.29 1.28
CA LYS A 219 22.03 -7.72 0.16
C LYS A 219 21.76 -9.19 -0.17
N ALA A 220 21.95 -9.54 -1.44
CA ALA A 220 21.97 -10.96 -1.82
C ALA A 220 23.24 -11.62 -1.24
N ASP A 221 23.08 -12.82 -0.67
CA ASP A 221 24.20 -13.61 -0.13
C ASP A 221 24.84 -14.44 -1.23
N THR A 222 24.04 -14.86 -2.22
CA THR A 222 24.48 -15.71 -3.32
C THR A 222 24.00 -15.21 -4.68
N LEU A 223 24.67 -15.61 -5.76
CA LEU A 223 24.26 -15.29 -7.13
C LEU A 223 23.00 -16.04 -7.58
N SER A 224 22.67 -17.14 -6.91
CA SER A 224 21.52 -18.00 -7.19
C SER A 224 20.22 -17.52 -6.54
N GLU A 225 20.31 -16.65 -5.54
CA GLU A 225 19.11 -16.09 -4.93
C GLU A 225 18.37 -15.18 -5.91
N THR A 226 17.05 -15.39 -6.00
CA THR A 226 16.17 -14.45 -6.67
C THR A 226 16.00 -13.20 -5.82
N PRO A 227 15.70 -12.03 -6.41
CA PRO A 227 15.43 -10.81 -5.63
C PRO A 227 14.36 -11.03 -4.56
N PHE A 228 13.28 -11.73 -4.91
CA PHE A 228 12.20 -12.02 -3.96
C PHE A 228 12.68 -12.92 -2.81
N THR A 229 13.51 -13.94 -3.08
CA THR A 229 14.10 -14.79 -2.04
C THR A 229 14.97 -13.97 -1.08
N THR A 230 15.82 -13.08 -1.61
CA THR A 230 16.64 -12.18 -0.79
C THR A 230 15.76 -11.28 0.08
N ALA A 231 14.74 -10.63 -0.49
CA ALA A 231 13.84 -9.76 0.25
C ALA A 231 13.05 -10.51 1.34
N ARG A 232 12.65 -11.77 1.08
CA ARG A 232 11.93 -12.62 2.04
C ARG A 232 12.85 -13.10 3.17
N ARG A 233 14.10 -13.47 2.87
CA ARG A 233 15.10 -13.84 3.88
C ARG A 233 15.36 -12.69 4.85
N GLU A 234 15.61 -11.50 4.31
CA GLU A 234 15.84 -10.28 5.10
C GLU A 234 14.61 -9.91 5.93
N ALA A 235 13.39 -10.03 5.37
CA ALA A 235 12.16 -9.81 6.14
C ALA A 235 11.97 -10.87 7.25
N PHE A 236 12.42 -12.11 7.05
CA PHE A 236 12.42 -13.12 8.11
C PHE A 236 13.38 -12.76 9.25
N GLU A 237 14.59 -12.29 8.92
CA GLU A 237 15.60 -11.86 9.89
C GLU A 237 15.19 -10.59 10.65
N GLU A 238 14.70 -9.57 9.94
CA GLU A 238 14.39 -8.26 10.52
C GLU A 238 13.06 -8.23 11.30
N ILE A 239 11.99 -8.82 10.73
CA ILE A 239 10.63 -8.71 11.26
C ILE A 239 9.98 -10.04 11.59
N GLY A 240 10.72 -11.15 11.49
CA GLY A 240 10.23 -12.48 11.86
C GLY A 240 9.25 -13.09 10.87
N LEU A 241 9.11 -12.53 9.67
CA LEU A 241 8.16 -12.98 8.65
C LEU A 241 8.57 -14.36 8.08
N PRO A 242 7.88 -15.47 8.40
CA PRO A 242 8.32 -16.81 8.02
C PRO A 242 8.45 -17.02 6.52
N MET A 243 9.48 -17.78 6.11
CA MET A 243 9.75 -18.09 4.70
C MET A 243 8.70 -19.01 4.05
N SER A 244 8.06 -19.87 4.84
CA SER A 244 7.05 -20.84 4.38
C SER A 244 5.68 -20.52 4.99
N ASP A 245 4.63 -20.64 4.18
CA ASP A 245 3.25 -20.43 4.61
C ASP A 245 2.82 -21.39 5.72
N HIS A 246 3.42 -22.59 5.81
CA HIS A 246 3.14 -23.54 6.90
C HIS A 246 3.59 -23.05 8.28
N ALA A 247 4.55 -22.13 8.32
CA ALA A 247 5.02 -21.52 9.56
C ALA A 247 4.27 -20.23 9.92
N LEU A 248 3.36 -19.75 9.05
CA LEU A 248 2.45 -18.66 9.36
C LEU A 248 1.29 -19.16 10.25
N PRO A 249 0.62 -18.26 11.00
CA PRO A 249 -0.62 -18.62 11.66
C PRO A 249 -1.64 -19.20 10.66
N PRO A 250 -2.48 -20.16 11.06
CA PRO A 250 -3.37 -20.86 10.14
C PRO A 250 -4.23 -19.90 9.29
N GLY A 251 -4.19 -20.11 7.97
CA GLY A 251 -4.98 -19.34 6.98
C GLY A 251 -4.28 -18.10 6.42
N TYR A 252 -3.17 -17.66 7.01
CA TYR A 252 -2.33 -16.63 6.42
C TYR A 252 -1.44 -17.21 5.33
N THR A 253 -1.26 -16.47 4.24
CA THR A 253 -0.36 -16.84 3.13
C THR A 253 0.31 -15.60 2.56
N VAL A 254 1.53 -15.75 2.04
CA VAL A 254 2.25 -14.65 1.37
C VAL A 254 2.32 -14.92 -0.13
N GLU A 255 1.67 -14.06 -0.90
CA GLU A 255 1.69 -14.12 -2.35
C GLU A 255 2.73 -13.15 -2.92
N HIS A 256 3.64 -13.63 -3.77
CA HIS A 256 4.49 -12.77 -4.58
C HIS A 256 3.65 -12.16 -5.72
N LEU A 257 3.56 -10.83 -5.78
CA LEU A 257 2.77 -10.14 -6.80
C LEU A 257 3.61 -9.76 -8.02
N THR A 258 4.69 -9.01 -7.80
CA THR A 258 5.54 -8.49 -8.88
C THR A 258 6.86 -7.94 -8.33
N GLU A 259 7.79 -7.62 -9.24
CA GLU A 259 9.04 -6.93 -8.95
C GLU A 259 9.14 -5.63 -9.76
N LEU A 260 9.41 -4.52 -9.09
CA LEU A 260 9.55 -3.21 -9.72
C LEU A 260 10.98 -2.98 -10.25
N PRO A 261 11.17 -2.04 -11.20
CA PRO A 261 12.49 -1.66 -11.71
C PRO A 261 13.50 -1.36 -10.60
N CYS A 262 14.77 -1.74 -10.82
CA CYS A 262 15.83 -1.49 -9.84
C CYS A 262 16.03 0.01 -9.61
N ASN A 263 16.22 0.41 -8.35
CA ASN A 263 16.67 1.74 -7.98
C ASN A 263 18.18 1.70 -7.71
N LEU A 264 18.91 2.76 -8.08
CA LEU A 264 20.35 2.83 -7.90
C LEU A 264 20.69 3.78 -6.74
N ALA A 265 21.26 3.24 -5.68
CA ALA A 265 21.72 4.06 -4.57
C ALA A 265 22.97 4.88 -4.95
N MET A 266 23.23 5.98 -4.25
CA MET A 266 24.49 6.74 -4.40
C MET A 266 25.75 5.89 -4.16
N THR A 267 25.61 4.78 -3.46
CA THR A 267 26.67 3.78 -3.24
C THR A 267 26.92 2.86 -4.41
N GLU A 268 26.17 3.06 -5.51
CA GLU A 268 26.10 2.19 -6.65
C GLU A 268 25.62 0.76 -6.28
N LEU A 269 24.71 0.68 -5.29
CA LEU A 269 23.97 -0.54 -4.93
C LEU A 269 22.65 -0.55 -5.72
N GLY A 270 22.43 -1.60 -6.50
CA GLY A 270 21.16 -1.83 -7.20
C GLY A 270 20.16 -2.50 -6.27
N VAL A 271 19.08 -1.80 -5.95
CA VAL A 271 18.02 -2.25 -5.04
C VAL A 271 16.80 -2.65 -5.86
N ARG A 272 16.40 -3.92 -5.81
CA ARG A 272 15.21 -4.46 -6.48
C ARG A 272 14.02 -4.50 -5.52
N PRO A 273 12.96 -3.69 -5.74
CA PRO A 273 11.77 -3.75 -4.92
C PRO A 273 10.88 -4.94 -5.33
N CYS A 274 10.51 -5.77 -4.36
CA CYS A 274 9.65 -6.93 -4.57
C CYS A 274 8.34 -6.72 -3.80
N VAL A 275 7.21 -6.86 -4.48
CA VAL A 275 5.88 -6.62 -3.90
C VAL A 275 5.23 -7.94 -3.54
N ALA A 276 4.77 -8.05 -2.30
CA ALA A 276 4.05 -9.22 -1.82
C ALA A 276 2.76 -8.82 -1.12
N TYR A 277 1.76 -9.69 -1.20
CA TYR A 277 0.51 -9.54 -0.48
C TYR A 277 0.38 -10.60 0.61
N LEU A 278 0.23 -10.14 1.84
CA LEU A 278 -0.08 -10.96 2.99
C LEU A 278 -1.60 -11.10 3.10
N LYS A 279 -2.10 -12.28 2.75
CA LYS A 279 -3.53 -12.61 2.80
C LYS A 279 -3.95 -12.86 4.23
N THR A 280 -4.88 -12.05 4.71
CA THR A 280 -5.55 -12.25 5.99
C THR A 280 -6.70 -13.26 5.82
N PRO A 281 -6.77 -14.34 6.62
CA PRO A 281 -7.88 -15.28 6.55
C PRO A 281 -9.19 -14.65 7.04
N PRO A 282 -10.35 -15.22 6.66
CA PRO A 282 -11.62 -14.83 7.27
C PRO A 282 -11.63 -15.16 8.77
N PRO A 283 -12.49 -14.47 9.56
CA PRO A 283 -12.72 -14.82 10.95
C PRO A 283 -13.02 -16.30 11.15
N SER A 284 -12.44 -16.88 12.20
CA SER A 284 -12.62 -18.29 12.57
C SER A 284 -12.81 -18.44 14.09
N ASP A 285 -13.20 -19.62 14.54
CA ASP A 285 -13.34 -19.92 15.98
C ASP A 285 -12.03 -19.67 16.76
N ARG A 286 -10.88 -19.82 16.09
CA ARG A 286 -9.55 -19.60 16.67
C ARG A 286 -9.14 -18.13 16.67
N ASN A 287 -9.63 -17.33 15.72
CA ASN A 287 -9.34 -15.91 15.60
C ASN A 287 -10.56 -15.18 15.03
N LYS A 288 -11.33 -14.54 15.91
CA LYS A 288 -12.56 -13.84 15.56
C LYS A 288 -12.32 -12.51 14.84
N GLU A 289 -11.13 -11.94 14.99
CA GLU A 289 -10.75 -10.67 14.35
C GLU A 289 -9.32 -10.76 13.81
N PRO A 290 -9.11 -11.43 12.66
CA PRO A 290 -7.80 -11.56 12.06
C PRO A 290 -7.24 -10.18 11.67
N ASP A 291 -6.01 -9.92 12.06
CA ASP A 291 -5.29 -8.69 11.73
C ASP A 291 -3.84 -9.03 11.42
N ALA A 292 -3.44 -8.89 10.15
CA ALA A 292 -2.11 -9.28 9.70
C ALA A 292 -0.98 -8.58 10.46
N ALA A 293 -1.14 -7.29 10.79
CA ALA A 293 -0.12 -6.56 11.52
C ALA A 293 0.00 -7.10 12.95
N ARG A 294 -1.10 -7.30 13.66
CA ARG A 294 -1.06 -7.82 15.04
C ARG A 294 -0.64 -9.29 15.10
N ASP A 295 -1.12 -10.11 14.18
CA ASP A 295 -1.03 -11.56 14.28
C ASP A 295 0.32 -12.10 13.75
N ILE A 296 1.01 -11.37 12.87
CA ILE A 296 2.28 -11.80 12.24
C ILE A 296 3.50 -11.01 12.70
N LEU A 297 3.35 -9.79 13.20
CA LEU A 297 4.51 -8.95 13.55
C LEU A 297 5.22 -9.19 14.91
N PRO A 298 5.02 -10.24 15.74
CA PRO A 298 5.65 -10.25 17.06
C PRO A 298 6.94 -11.09 17.13
N LYS A 299 7.95 -10.85 16.27
CA LYS A 299 9.35 -11.28 16.51
C LYS A 299 10.34 -10.33 15.82
N LEU A 300 10.61 -9.19 16.46
CA LEU A 300 11.61 -8.22 15.99
C LEU A 300 13.01 -8.60 16.50
N ASP A 301 14.02 -8.61 15.62
CA ASP A 301 15.40 -8.59 16.09
C ASP A 301 15.79 -7.16 16.49
N ALA A 302 15.85 -6.91 17.80
CA ALA A 302 16.19 -5.62 18.38
C ALA A 302 17.60 -5.11 17.97
N ARG A 303 18.47 -5.98 17.43
CA ARG A 303 19.79 -5.60 16.91
C ARG A 303 19.68 -4.81 15.62
N GLU A 304 18.67 -5.11 14.79
CA GLU A 304 18.53 -4.56 13.44
C GLU A 304 17.32 -3.63 13.33
N VAL A 305 16.21 -3.96 13.99
CA VAL A 305 14.96 -3.22 13.94
C VAL A 305 14.55 -2.71 15.33
N ALA A 306 14.38 -1.40 15.44
CA ALA A 306 13.88 -0.75 16.65
C ALA A 306 12.35 -0.86 16.79
N ALA A 307 11.65 -0.73 15.66
CA ALA A 307 10.19 -0.79 15.60
C ALA A 307 9.72 -1.20 14.20
N VAL A 308 8.52 -1.78 14.13
CA VAL A 308 7.78 -1.94 12.89
C VAL A 308 6.56 -1.04 12.94
N PHE A 309 6.24 -0.42 11.82
CA PHE A 309 5.02 0.38 11.69
C PHE A 309 4.34 0.16 10.35
N THR A 310 3.07 0.56 10.26
CA THR A 310 2.28 0.42 9.03
C THR A 310 1.78 1.75 8.52
N ALA A 311 1.84 1.96 7.21
CA ALA A 311 1.38 3.17 6.55
C ALA A 311 0.23 2.87 5.58
N PRO A 312 -0.79 3.75 5.43
CA PRO A 312 -1.80 3.63 4.38
C PRO A 312 -1.12 3.75 3.01
N PHE A 313 -1.25 2.72 2.17
CA PHE A 313 -0.45 2.59 0.96
C PHE A 313 -0.87 3.59 -0.12
N GLU A 314 -2.18 3.85 -0.27
CA GLU A 314 -2.66 4.85 -1.24
C GLU A 314 -2.20 6.27 -0.87
N ASN A 315 -2.06 6.59 0.41
CA ASN A 315 -1.68 7.94 0.86
C ASN A 315 -0.33 8.40 0.31
N PHE A 316 0.53 7.48 -0.13
CA PHE A 316 1.76 7.83 -0.84
C PHE A 316 1.48 8.48 -2.21
N LEU A 317 0.25 8.68 -2.66
CA LEU A 317 -0.07 9.42 -3.89
C LEU A 317 -0.61 10.84 -3.64
N TRP A 318 -0.82 11.20 -2.38
CA TRP A 318 -1.51 12.44 -1.99
C TRP A 318 -0.57 13.38 -1.24
N GLU A 319 -0.77 14.70 -1.39
CA GLU A 319 0.01 15.70 -0.62
C GLU A 319 -0.42 15.78 0.85
N ARG A 320 -1.65 15.35 1.14
CA ARG A 320 -2.24 15.40 2.47
C ARG A 320 -2.64 14.01 2.93
N ASP A 321 -2.66 13.85 4.25
CA ASP A 321 -3.20 12.66 4.87
C ASP A 321 -4.70 12.57 4.57
N MET A 322 -5.13 11.47 3.96
CA MET A 322 -6.52 11.26 3.54
C MET A 322 -7.45 10.96 4.72
N ASP A 323 -6.92 10.52 5.86
CA ASP A 323 -7.71 10.26 7.06
C ASP A 323 -7.87 11.53 7.91
N GLU A 324 -9.04 12.16 7.81
CA GLU A 324 -9.38 13.37 8.55
C GLU A 324 -9.27 13.20 10.06
N LYS A 325 -9.72 12.05 10.60
CA LYS A 325 -9.66 11.78 12.05
C LYS A 325 -8.22 11.67 12.52
N VAL A 326 -7.33 11.13 11.68
CA VAL A 326 -5.89 11.06 11.99
C VAL A 326 -5.26 12.45 11.96
N ARG A 327 -5.63 13.31 11.00
CA ARG A 327 -5.15 14.71 10.98
C ARG A 327 -5.52 15.49 12.24
N GLU A 328 -6.75 15.30 12.74
CA GLU A 328 -7.20 15.95 13.98
C GLU A 328 -6.43 15.44 15.20
N LYS A 329 -6.18 14.13 15.29
CA LYS A 329 -5.51 13.51 16.44
C LYS A 329 -4.00 13.69 16.44
N VAL A 330 -3.38 13.68 15.27
CA VAL A 330 -1.92 13.72 15.09
C VAL A 330 -1.60 14.87 14.13
N PRO A 331 -1.59 16.13 14.61
CA PRO A 331 -1.32 17.28 13.76
C PRO A 331 0.09 17.20 13.16
N GLY A 332 0.23 17.65 11.92
CA GLY A 332 1.48 17.65 11.19
C GLY A 332 1.27 17.52 9.69
N GLU A 333 2.30 17.86 8.92
CA GLU A 333 2.27 17.72 7.47
C GLU A 333 2.45 16.24 7.09
N TRP A 334 1.76 15.78 6.04
CA TRP A 334 1.93 14.42 5.53
C TRP A 334 3.11 14.31 4.56
N TYR A 335 3.28 15.28 3.67
CA TYR A 335 4.25 15.22 2.59
C TYR A 335 5.05 16.52 2.44
N LYS A 336 6.34 16.38 2.12
CA LYS A 336 7.22 17.43 1.61
C LYS A 336 8.03 16.88 0.44
N GLY A 337 8.05 17.63 -0.66
CA GLY A 337 8.89 17.33 -1.81
C GLY A 337 9.93 18.42 -2.03
N SER A 338 11.14 18.01 -2.39
CA SER A 338 12.18 18.93 -2.87
C SER A 338 12.87 18.36 -4.09
N TRP A 339 13.15 19.20 -5.09
CA TRP A 339 14.01 18.81 -6.19
C TRP A 339 15.46 18.84 -5.75
N HIS A 340 16.16 17.73 -5.95
CA HIS A 340 17.60 17.66 -5.79
C HIS A 340 18.23 17.37 -7.15
N SER A 341 19.30 18.10 -7.45
CA SER A 341 20.12 17.75 -8.61
C SER A 341 20.95 16.53 -8.24
N TRP A 342 20.51 15.35 -8.67
CA TRP A 342 21.33 14.15 -8.60
C TRP A 342 22.04 14.01 -9.95
N HIS A 343 23.27 14.53 -9.98
CA HIS A 343 24.15 14.48 -11.15
C HIS A 343 23.49 14.95 -12.47
N GLU A 344 22.88 16.14 -12.46
CA GLU A 344 22.19 16.76 -13.61
C GLU A 344 20.84 16.16 -14.00
N THR A 345 20.45 15.02 -13.42
CA THR A 345 19.07 14.53 -13.51
C THR A 345 18.28 15.11 -12.35
N ALA A 346 17.13 15.72 -12.64
CA ALA A 346 16.24 16.20 -11.60
C ALA A 346 15.68 14.99 -10.85
N TRP A 347 16.05 14.82 -9.58
CA TRP A 347 15.58 13.73 -8.75
C TRP A 347 14.69 14.30 -7.65
N ARG A 348 13.47 13.78 -7.54
CA ARG A 348 12.51 14.26 -6.56
C ARG A 348 12.74 13.55 -5.23
N MET A 349 13.18 14.32 -4.23
CA MET A 349 13.25 13.86 -2.85
C MET A 349 11.88 13.95 -2.21
N HIS A 350 11.24 12.80 -2.04
CA HIS A 350 10.00 12.67 -1.31
C HIS A 350 10.27 12.48 0.18
N GLN A 351 9.51 13.18 1.03
CA GLN A 351 9.52 13.02 2.49
C GLN A 351 8.07 12.90 2.96
N PHE A 352 7.71 11.74 3.49
CA PHE A 352 6.42 11.49 4.11
C PHE A 352 6.57 11.39 5.62
N PHE A 353 5.61 11.94 6.37
CA PHE A 353 5.58 11.90 7.82
C PHE A 353 4.37 11.08 8.26
N VAL A 354 4.59 9.76 8.37
CA VAL A 354 3.54 8.79 8.64
C VAL A 354 3.10 8.88 10.09
N PRO A 355 1.79 9.08 10.38
CA PRO A 355 1.29 9.16 11.75
C PRO A 355 1.43 7.83 12.47
N VAL A 356 1.85 7.93 13.73
CA VAL A 356 2.14 6.80 14.60
C VAL A 356 1.09 6.75 15.70
N THR A 357 0.39 5.61 15.78
CA THR A 357 -0.58 5.31 16.81
C THR A 357 -0.23 3.98 17.47
N PRO A 358 -0.72 3.69 18.69
CA PRO A 358 -0.50 2.39 19.34
C PRO A 358 -0.97 1.18 18.52
N SER A 359 -1.90 1.38 17.58
CA SER A 359 -2.40 0.34 16.67
C SER A 359 -1.58 0.16 15.40
N THR A 360 -0.68 1.10 15.09
CA THR A 360 0.10 1.09 13.85
C THR A 360 1.59 0.88 14.08
N VAL A 361 2.05 0.85 15.33
CA VAL A 361 3.46 0.70 15.70
C VAL A 361 3.66 -0.42 16.72
N PHE A 362 4.64 -1.28 16.44
CA PHE A 362 5.04 -2.43 17.22
C PHE A 362 6.52 -2.27 17.59
N LEU A 363 6.81 -2.14 18.88
CA LEU A 363 8.17 -1.93 19.39
C LEU A 363 8.88 -3.26 19.66
N ALA A 364 10.19 -3.31 19.44
CA ALA A 364 10.99 -4.48 19.80
C ALA A 364 11.07 -4.62 21.34
N SER A 365 10.70 -5.78 21.88
CA SER A 365 10.84 -6.07 23.32
C SER A 365 12.29 -6.43 23.65
N THR A 366 12.90 -5.73 24.61
CA THR A 366 14.26 -6.04 25.12
C THR A 366 14.31 -7.30 25.98
N LYS A 367 13.19 -8.01 26.19
CA LYS A 367 13.12 -9.24 27.00
C LYS A 367 12.76 -10.46 26.15
N GLN A 368 13.78 -11.09 25.56
CA GLN A 368 14.01 -12.55 25.47
C GLN A 368 15.04 -12.85 24.38
N SER A 369 16.31 -12.98 24.77
CA SER A 369 17.29 -13.73 23.97
C SER A 369 17.08 -15.22 24.26
N THR A 370 16.19 -15.89 23.53
CA THR A 370 16.24 -17.35 23.43
C THR A 370 17.17 -17.69 22.26
N SER A 371 18.40 -18.06 22.60
CA SER A 371 19.38 -18.57 21.65
C SER A 371 18.83 -19.81 20.95
N TYR A 372 18.59 -19.71 19.65
CA TYR A 372 18.37 -20.88 18.80
C TYR A 372 19.73 -21.59 18.64
N THR A 373 19.83 -22.82 19.12
CA THR A 373 20.99 -23.69 18.92
C THR A 373 20.66 -24.63 17.76
N ASP A 374 21.38 -24.47 16.66
CA ASP A 374 21.34 -25.38 15.52
C ASP A 374 22.13 -26.67 15.87
N PRO A 375 21.58 -27.89 15.71
CA PRO A 375 22.32 -29.12 15.98
C PRO A 375 23.26 -29.46 14.82
N ARG A 376 24.51 -28.96 14.88
CA ARG A 376 25.60 -29.52 14.06
C ARG A 376 26.14 -30.83 14.67
N PRO A 377 26.49 -31.84 13.86
CA PRO A 377 27.09 -33.08 14.36
C PRO A 377 28.51 -32.86 14.89
N PRO A 378 28.98 -33.69 15.85
CA PRO A 378 30.15 -33.40 16.66
C PRO A 378 31.45 -33.74 15.94
N THR A 379 32.42 -32.82 15.97
CA THR A 379 33.83 -33.14 15.68
C THR A 379 34.68 -32.88 16.92
N SER A 380 35.12 -33.99 17.51
CA SER A 380 36.28 -34.25 18.36
C SER A 380 36.98 -33.10 19.09
N SER A 381 36.90 -33.22 20.42
CA SER A 381 37.73 -32.75 21.52
C SER A 381 39.23 -32.48 21.28
N SER A 382 39.72 -31.39 21.86
CA SER A 382 40.88 -31.39 22.76
C SER A 382 40.91 -30.14 23.66
N ASN A 383 40.83 -30.33 24.97
CA ASN A 383 41.17 -29.32 26.00
C ASN A 383 42.71 -29.27 26.18
N PRO A 384 43.29 -28.14 26.65
CA PRO A 384 43.58 -28.05 28.09
C PRO A 384 43.41 -26.65 28.75
N THR A 385 42.82 -26.69 29.95
CA THR A 385 43.08 -26.00 31.24
C THR A 385 43.48 -24.50 31.39
N PRO A 386 43.14 -23.87 32.54
CA PRO A 386 42.94 -22.43 32.69
C PRO A 386 44.09 -21.67 33.37
N LYS A 387 44.28 -20.40 32.98
CA LYS A 387 45.03 -19.40 33.78
C LYS A 387 44.32 -18.03 33.74
N THR A 388 44.06 -17.49 34.91
CA THR A 388 43.54 -16.14 35.21
C THR A 388 44.69 -15.10 35.27
N PRO A 389 44.41 -13.79 35.41
CA PRO A 389 44.56 -12.80 34.35
C PRO A 389 45.78 -11.89 34.55
N THR A 390 46.24 -11.22 33.48
CA THR A 390 47.08 -10.03 33.64
C THR A 390 46.73 -9.01 32.56
N THR A 391 46.34 -7.85 33.05
CA THR A 391 45.99 -6.62 32.34
C THR A 391 47.19 -6.11 31.55
N THR A 392 47.01 -5.85 30.25
CA THR A 392 47.74 -4.79 29.54
C THR A 392 46.97 -4.38 28.29
N THR A 393 46.50 -3.15 28.33
CA THR A 393 45.82 -2.42 27.27
C THR A 393 46.74 -2.20 26.07
N THR A 394 46.48 -2.88 24.96
CA THR A 394 46.78 -2.39 23.61
C THR A 394 45.62 -2.71 22.70
N LYS A 395 44.96 -1.66 22.19
CA LYS A 395 43.86 -1.74 21.23
C LYS A 395 44.38 -2.35 19.92
N PRO A 396 43.78 -3.42 19.38
CA PRO A 396 44.04 -3.82 18.00
C PRO A 396 43.50 -2.74 17.04
N PRO A 397 44.12 -2.53 15.86
CA PRO A 397 43.59 -1.59 14.87
C PRO A 397 42.20 -2.06 14.40
N PRO A 398 41.26 -1.13 14.16
CA PRO A 398 39.93 -1.49 13.71
C PRO A 398 39.98 -2.15 12.33
N ALA A 399 39.31 -3.30 12.21
CA ALA A 399 39.09 -4.01 10.95
C ALA A 399 38.33 -3.10 9.94
N PRO A 400 38.54 -3.29 8.62
CA PRO A 400 38.10 -2.35 7.59
C PRO A 400 36.57 -2.27 7.48
N ASN A 401 36.14 -1.03 7.21
CA ASN A 401 34.78 -0.52 7.22
C ASN A 401 33.86 -1.21 6.20
N SER A 402 32.66 -1.61 6.65
CA SER A 402 31.56 -2.02 5.77
C SER A 402 30.31 -1.16 6.06
N SER A 403 30.30 0.06 5.55
CA SER A 403 29.09 0.85 5.35
C SER A 403 29.33 1.90 4.25
N LEU A 404 28.44 1.92 3.25
CA LEU A 404 28.81 2.28 1.87
C LEU A 404 28.25 3.62 1.34
N GLN A 405 27.51 4.43 2.10
CA GLN A 405 27.11 5.79 1.69
C GLN A 405 27.95 6.84 2.45
N PRO A 406 28.38 7.94 1.81
CA PRO A 406 28.83 9.11 2.55
C PRO A 406 27.69 9.60 3.46
N PRO A 407 27.98 10.12 4.66
CA PRO A 407 26.94 10.61 5.54
C PRO A 407 26.12 11.69 4.82
N LEU A 408 24.79 11.60 4.94
CA LEU A 408 23.89 12.68 4.50
C LEU A 408 24.23 13.96 5.29
N PRO A 409 23.83 15.15 4.82
CA PRO A 409 23.99 16.37 5.61
C PRO A 409 23.45 16.18 7.03
N GLU A 410 24.10 16.79 8.03
CA GLU A 410 23.82 16.57 9.46
C GLU A 410 22.33 16.79 9.82
N SER A 411 21.64 17.67 9.07
CA SER A 411 20.19 17.92 9.15
C SER A 411 19.29 16.71 8.87
N PHE A 412 19.82 15.64 8.28
CA PHE A 412 19.08 14.41 8.01
C PHE A 412 19.16 13.38 9.14
N TYR A 413 20.10 13.53 10.09
CA TYR A 413 20.20 12.66 11.25
C TYR A 413 19.39 13.24 12.42
N THR A 414 18.30 12.57 12.78
CA THR A 414 17.55 12.88 14.01
C THR A 414 18.27 12.29 15.21
N ASN A 415 18.47 13.07 16.28
CA ASN A 415 19.04 12.60 17.54
C ASN A 415 18.31 11.34 18.05
N SER A 416 19.06 10.25 18.15
CA SER A 416 18.57 8.86 18.07
C SER A 416 17.71 8.39 19.25
N ASN A 417 17.76 9.08 20.39
CA ASN A 417 16.95 8.70 21.57
C ASN A 417 15.49 9.18 21.49
N ASN A 418 15.16 10.10 20.56
CA ASN A 418 13.83 10.69 20.46
C ASN A 418 13.03 10.22 19.23
N ALA A 419 13.63 9.40 18.35
CA ALA A 419 13.04 8.99 17.07
C ALA A 419 11.79 8.09 17.24
N LEU A 420 11.80 7.18 18.23
CA LEU A 420 10.67 6.29 18.50
C LEU A 420 9.50 6.98 19.20
N GLN A 421 9.73 8.12 19.84
CA GLN A 421 8.71 8.87 20.58
C GLN A 421 8.04 9.96 19.73
N GLN A 422 8.35 10.02 18.43
CA GLN A 422 7.75 11.00 17.54
C GLN A 422 6.31 10.62 17.18
N PRO A 423 5.39 11.60 17.10
CA PRO A 423 4.02 11.36 16.67
C PRO A 423 3.91 10.98 15.19
N ARG A 424 4.95 11.28 14.39
CA ARG A 424 5.05 10.92 12.98
C ARG A 424 6.45 10.38 12.66
N TYR A 425 6.55 9.28 11.93
CA TYR A 425 7.81 8.73 11.44
C TYR A 425 8.08 9.19 10.01
N ARG A 426 9.32 9.62 9.76
CA ARG A 426 9.73 10.14 8.46
C ARG A 426 10.18 9.02 7.53
N VAL A 427 9.44 8.82 6.43
CA VAL A 427 9.79 7.95 5.30
C VAL A 427 10.29 8.82 4.16
N PHE A 428 11.55 8.65 3.73
CA PHE A 428 12.16 9.54 2.75
C PHE A 428 13.16 8.83 1.84
N GLY A 429 13.70 9.56 0.87
CA GLY A 429 14.76 9.06 0.00
C GLY A 429 14.27 7.93 -0.92
N MET A 430 15.13 6.93 -1.11
CA MET A 430 14.82 5.78 -1.98
C MET A 430 13.59 5.01 -1.49
N THR A 431 13.41 4.84 -0.17
CA THR A 431 12.23 4.16 0.39
C THR A 431 10.94 4.85 -0.04
N ALA A 432 10.88 6.19 0.11
CA ALA A 432 9.72 6.96 -0.30
C ALA A 432 9.51 6.88 -1.82
N ARG A 433 10.57 6.97 -2.62
CA ARG A 433 10.50 6.84 -4.08
C ARG A 433 9.91 5.49 -4.50
N ILE A 434 10.40 4.40 -3.93
CA ILE A 434 9.92 3.04 -4.18
C ILE A 434 8.43 2.91 -3.84
N LEU A 435 7.98 3.48 -2.72
CA LEU A 435 6.58 3.43 -2.30
C LEU A 435 5.67 4.23 -3.24
N VAL A 436 6.10 5.40 -3.70
CA VAL A 436 5.38 6.21 -4.70
C VAL A 436 5.24 5.42 -6.00
N ASP A 437 6.33 4.85 -6.51
CA ASP A 437 6.33 4.06 -7.74
C ASP A 437 5.44 2.81 -7.60
N ALA A 438 5.49 2.11 -6.47
CA ALA A 438 4.62 0.97 -6.20
C ALA A 438 3.13 1.36 -6.11
N ALA A 439 2.81 2.48 -5.46
CA ALA A 439 1.44 2.97 -5.35
C ALA A 439 0.88 3.42 -6.71
N ARG A 440 1.71 4.06 -7.56
CA ARG A 440 1.32 4.44 -8.94
C ARG A 440 0.89 3.21 -9.74
N VAL A 441 1.67 2.13 -9.65
CA VAL A 441 1.32 0.85 -10.30
C VAL A 441 0.04 0.26 -9.71
N ALA A 442 -0.05 0.19 -8.39
CA ALA A 442 -1.20 -0.42 -7.71
C ALA A 442 -2.50 0.32 -8.03
N TYR A 443 -2.54 1.63 -7.92
CA TYR A 443 -3.76 2.42 -8.07
C TYR A 443 -4.00 2.97 -9.48
N GLY A 444 -3.05 2.75 -10.41
CA GLY A 444 -3.15 3.18 -11.80
C GLY A 444 -3.34 4.68 -11.95
N ARG A 445 -2.75 5.47 -11.04
CA ARG A 445 -2.88 6.93 -10.99
C ARG A 445 -1.55 7.58 -10.63
N GLU A 446 -1.37 8.81 -11.11
CA GLU A 446 -0.19 9.61 -10.79
C GLU A 446 -0.36 10.36 -9.46
N PRO A 447 0.72 10.68 -8.74
CA PRO A 447 0.64 11.47 -7.52
C PRO A 447 0.17 12.91 -7.78
N GLU A 448 -0.48 13.55 -6.81
CA GLU A 448 -0.92 14.95 -6.89
C GLU A 448 0.23 15.97 -6.95
N TYR A 449 1.43 15.52 -6.59
CA TYR A 449 2.62 16.34 -6.49
C TYR A 449 3.66 15.98 -7.55
N GLU A 450 4.64 16.86 -7.71
CA GLU A 450 5.78 16.63 -8.61
C GLU A 450 6.56 15.36 -8.25
N HIS A 451 6.88 14.55 -9.26
CA HIS A 451 7.55 13.26 -9.14
C HIS A 451 8.38 12.99 -10.41
N ASN A 452 9.34 12.04 -10.36
CA ASN A 452 9.99 11.55 -11.58
C ASN A 452 9.02 10.68 -12.39
N SER A 453 8.95 10.89 -13.70
CA SER A 453 7.99 10.22 -14.59
C SER A 453 8.27 8.72 -14.79
N HIS A 454 9.55 8.31 -14.77
CA HIS A 454 9.98 6.92 -14.99
C HIS A 454 9.96 6.09 -13.69
N PHE A 455 9.95 4.76 -13.82
CA PHE A 455 10.06 3.82 -12.70
C PHE A 455 11.50 3.36 -12.52
N GLY A 456 12.04 3.48 -11.30
CA GLY A 456 13.41 3.09 -10.99
C GLY A 456 14.47 3.68 -11.93
N ASP A 457 15.62 3.01 -12.01
CA ASP A 457 16.89 3.52 -12.54
C ASP A 457 17.55 2.53 -13.52
N GLU A 458 16.76 1.67 -14.18
CA GLU A 458 17.29 0.63 -15.07
C GLU A 458 18.13 1.20 -16.23
N GLU A 459 17.69 2.31 -16.83
CA GLU A 459 18.41 2.96 -17.94
C GLU A 459 19.78 3.49 -17.49
N ILE A 460 19.83 4.15 -16.34
CA ILE A 460 21.06 4.75 -15.82
C ILE A 460 22.03 3.67 -15.34
N MET A 461 21.52 2.56 -14.79
CA MET A 461 22.31 1.38 -14.49
C MET A 461 22.94 0.78 -15.75
N ALA A 462 22.17 0.64 -16.84
CA ALA A 462 22.69 0.13 -18.11
C ALA A 462 23.82 1.01 -18.67
N LYS A 463 23.66 2.33 -18.63
CA LYS A 463 24.69 3.30 -19.06
C LYS A 463 25.96 3.20 -18.20
N LEU A 464 25.83 3.12 -16.88
CA LEU A 464 26.95 2.97 -15.96
C LEU A 464 27.68 1.63 -16.14
N MET A 465 26.97 0.56 -16.50
CA MET A 465 27.60 -0.70 -16.90
C MET A 465 28.38 -0.57 -18.21
N GLY A 466 27.84 0.16 -19.19
CA GLY A 466 28.49 0.39 -20.49
C GLY A 466 29.86 1.06 -20.38
N ILE A 467 30.01 1.99 -19.43
CA ILE A 467 31.30 2.66 -19.14
C ILE A 467 32.18 1.91 -18.12
N GLY A 468 31.79 0.69 -17.73
CA GLY A 468 32.56 -0.15 -16.80
C GLY A 468 32.47 0.24 -15.32
N ARG A 469 31.60 1.20 -14.95
CA ARG A 469 31.54 1.74 -13.57
C ARG A 469 30.96 0.78 -12.55
N LEU A 470 30.04 -0.09 -12.95
CA LEU A 470 29.42 -1.10 -12.07
C LEU A 470 30.21 -2.43 -12.04
N ALA A 471 31.51 -2.40 -12.30
CA ALA A 471 32.37 -3.59 -12.30
C ALA A 471 32.53 -4.27 -10.91
N LYS A 472 33.06 -5.50 -10.91
CA LYS A 472 33.25 -6.36 -9.72
C LYS A 472 34.22 -5.79 -8.68
N LYS A 473 35.27 -5.07 -9.10
CA LYS A 473 36.23 -4.43 -8.19
C LYS A 473 35.84 -2.95 -8.06
N LYS A 474 35.53 -2.50 -6.84
CA LYS A 474 35.38 -1.09 -6.52
C LYS A 474 36.77 -0.50 -6.33
N VAL A 475 37.12 0.59 -7.03
CA VAL A 475 38.40 1.26 -6.77
C VAL A 475 38.22 2.14 -5.53
N GLU A 476 39.11 2.01 -4.57
CA GLU A 476 39.01 2.73 -3.30
C GLU A 476 39.08 4.25 -3.54
N GLY A 477 38.11 5.00 -3.02
CA GLY A 477 37.94 6.45 -3.28
C GLY A 477 37.00 6.80 -4.45
N GLU A 478 36.49 5.82 -5.20
CA GLU A 478 35.50 6.07 -6.25
C GLU A 478 34.14 6.50 -5.67
N VAL A 479 33.76 7.74 -5.98
CA VAL A 479 32.42 8.30 -5.72
C VAL A 479 31.71 8.46 -7.05
N LEU A 480 30.42 8.18 -7.10
CA LEU A 480 29.60 8.53 -8.26
C LEU A 480 29.65 10.07 -8.38
N THR A 481 30.44 10.61 -9.30
CA THR A 481 30.59 12.06 -9.47
C THR A 481 29.72 12.57 -10.61
N ARG A 482 29.53 13.89 -10.66
CA ARG A 482 28.81 14.55 -11.76
C ARG A 482 29.44 14.25 -13.12
N GLU A 483 30.77 14.12 -13.18
CA GLU A 483 31.50 13.83 -14.42
C GLU A 483 31.23 12.42 -14.93
N VAL A 484 31.28 11.41 -14.05
CA VAL A 484 30.97 10.01 -14.38
C VAL A 484 29.55 9.86 -14.92
N MET A 485 28.60 10.60 -14.34
CA MET A 485 27.19 10.55 -14.78
C MET A 485 26.97 11.24 -16.13
N ARG A 486 27.70 12.33 -16.43
CA ARG A 486 27.72 12.92 -17.77
C ARG A 486 28.30 11.97 -18.81
N GLU A 487 29.38 11.26 -18.46
CA GLU A 487 29.98 10.26 -19.32
C GLU A 487 28.99 9.13 -19.61
N ALA A 488 28.34 8.60 -18.57
CA ALA A 488 27.28 7.61 -18.71
C ALA A 488 26.12 8.12 -19.59
N ALA A 489 25.67 9.37 -19.42
CA ALA A 489 24.62 9.97 -20.23
C ALA A 489 24.96 10.09 -21.73
N ARG A 490 26.26 10.20 -22.06
CA ARG A 490 26.77 10.25 -23.44
C ARG A 490 27.00 8.86 -24.05
N SER A 491 27.07 7.82 -23.23
CA SER A 491 27.22 6.45 -23.70
C SER A 491 25.97 5.99 -24.43
N LYS A 492 26.13 5.39 -25.62
CA LYS A 492 25.04 4.69 -26.29
C LYS A 492 24.81 3.34 -25.59
N ILE A 493 23.54 2.97 -25.43
CA ILE A 493 23.11 1.68 -24.86
C ILE A 493 23.21 0.60 -25.93
#